data_AF-A0A9D4PVD4-F1
#
_entry.id   AF-A0A9D4PVD4-F1
#
_cell.length_a   1.000
_cell.length_b   1.000
_cell.length_c   1.000
_cell.angle_alpha   90.00
_cell.angle_beta   90.00
_cell.angle_gamma   90.00
#
_symmetry.space_group_name_H-M   'P 1'
#
loop_
_entity.id
_entity.type
_entity.pdbx_description
1 polymer ?
#
loop_
_entity_poly.entity_id
_entity_poly.type
_entity_poly.pdbx_seq_one_letter_code
_entity_poly.pdbx_strand_id
1 'polypeptide(L)'
;MEQLESRPDGLRVLISTERAFIIKREGAHAESIVHVVLYSSLSYCRWFPSNLGPQPQPPFYVEFLLRPENQRLSASLDLNHRSLRVGCESETTALKVGRLVLVCRQ
;
A
#
# COMPACT_ATOMS: atom_id res chain seq x y z
N MET A 1 -3.71 -13.97 4.60
CA MET A 1 -3.93 -12.63 4.03
C MET A 1 -4.00 -11.67 5.20
N GLU A 2 -3.17 -10.63 5.22
CA GLU A 2 -3.18 -9.60 6.26
C GLU A 2 -3.78 -8.30 5.68
N GLN A 3 -4.70 -7.68 6.41
CA GLN A 3 -5.42 -6.47 6.01
C GLN A 3 -4.77 -5.24 6.66
N LEU A 4 -4.37 -4.27 5.84
CA LEU A 4 -3.93 -2.95 6.27
C LEU A 4 -5.04 -1.94 5.98
N GLU A 5 -5.49 -1.23 7.02
CA GLU A 5 -6.46 -0.15 6.87
C GLU A 5 -5.79 1.22 6.96
N SER A 6 -6.14 2.12 6.05
CA SER A 6 -5.79 3.54 6.13
C SER A 6 -6.83 4.42 5.44
N ARG A 7 -7.49 5.31 6.18
CA ARG A 7 -8.16 6.49 5.60
C ARG A 7 -7.42 7.74 6.04
N PRO A 8 -7.34 8.75 5.15
CA PRO A 8 -8.50 9.61 4.85
C PRO A 8 -9.29 9.27 3.56
N ASP A 9 -8.66 8.67 2.54
CA ASP A 9 -9.26 8.55 1.19
C ASP A 9 -10.22 7.36 0.97
N GLY A 10 -10.28 6.39 1.87
CA GLY A 10 -11.10 5.17 1.67
C GLY A 10 -10.43 4.06 0.89
N LEU A 11 -9.11 4.11 0.80
CA LEU A 11 -8.30 3.05 0.22
C LEU A 11 -7.84 2.08 1.31
N ARG A 12 -8.05 0.79 1.10
CA ARG A 12 -7.54 -0.29 1.94
C ARG A 12 -6.53 -1.08 1.14
N VAL A 13 -5.62 -1.75 1.81
CA VAL A 13 -4.65 -2.61 1.14
C VAL A 13 -4.64 -4.00 1.74
N LEU A 14 -4.83 -4.99 0.87
CA LEU A 14 -4.65 -6.39 1.23
C LEU A 14 -3.28 -6.85 0.77
N ILE A 15 -2.53 -7.43 1.69
CA ILE A 15 -1.18 -7.94 1.46
C ILE A 15 -1.29 -9.46 1.32
N SER A 16 -0.77 -9.98 0.21
CA SER A 16 -0.62 -11.41 -0.05
C SER A 16 0.86 -11.78 -0.19
N THR A 17 1.18 -13.03 -0.50
CA THR A 17 2.57 -13.46 -0.66
C THR A 17 3.23 -12.90 -1.92
N GLU A 18 2.50 -12.59 -2.98
CA GLU A 18 3.11 -12.21 -4.27
C GLU A 18 2.72 -10.80 -4.74
N ARG A 19 1.67 -10.24 -4.12
CA ARG A 19 1.03 -9.01 -4.56
C ARG A 19 0.28 -8.30 -3.44
N ALA A 20 0.14 -6.98 -3.58
CA ALA A 20 -0.77 -6.18 -2.79
C ALA A 20 -1.97 -5.75 -3.64
N PHE A 21 -3.16 -5.74 -3.04
CA PHE A 21 -4.39 -5.28 -3.67
C PHE A 21 -4.81 -3.97 -3.03
N ILE A 22 -5.04 -2.95 -3.85
CA ILE A 22 -5.55 -1.66 -3.41
C ILE A 22 -7.03 -1.68 -3.66
N ILE A 23 -7.78 -1.51 -2.58
CA ILE A 23 -9.23 -1.64 -2.55
C ILE A 23 -9.79 -0.28 -2.22
N LYS A 24 -10.71 0.22 -3.04
CA LYS A 24 -11.49 1.41 -2.72
C LYS A 24 -12.85 0.96 -2.20
N ARG A 25 -13.29 1.54 -1.09
CA ARG A 25 -14.65 1.33 -0.60
C ARG A 25 -15.61 2.25 -1.36
N GLU A 26 -16.51 1.67 -2.15
CA GLU A 26 -17.57 2.36 -2.90
C GLU A 26 -18.91 2.28 -2.16
N GLY A 27 -19.00 2.94 -1.01
CA GLY A 27 -20.21 2.98 -0.18
C GLY A 27 -20.21 2.01 1.01
N ALA A 28 -21.40 1.71 1.56
CA ALA A 28 -21.52 0.97 2.82
C ALA A 28 -21.14 -0.51 2.72
N HIS A 29 -21.34 -1.14 1.55
CA HIS A 29 -21.20 -2.59 1.37
C HIS A 29 -20.41 -3.02 0.13
N ALA A 30 -19.90 -2.08 -0.68
CA ALA A 30 -19.13 -2.40 -1.88
C ALA A 30 -17.67 -2.01 -1.73
N GLU A 31 -16.80 -2.94 -2.10
CA GLU A 31 -15.36 -2.78 -2.16
C GLU A 31 -14.91 -3.19 -3.57
N SER A 32 -14.15 -2.33 -4.23
CA SER A 32 -13.60 -2.60 -5.57
C SER A 32 -12.09 -2.58 -5.55
N ILE A 33 -11.47 -3.58 -6.17
CA ILE A 33 -10.02 -3.60 -6.37
C ILE A 33 -9.70 -2.56 -7.44
N VAL A 34 -9.12 -1.46 -7.03
CA VAL A 34 -8.74 -0.36 -7.93
C VAL A 34 -7.33 -0.52 -8.47
N HIS A 35 -6.48 -1.31 -7.80
CA HIS A 35 -5.13 -1.58 -8.30
C HIS A 35 -4.53 -2.87 -7.71
N VAL A 36 -3.62 -3.48 -8.46
CA VAL A 36 -2.86 -4.67 -8.03
C VAL A 36 -1.39 -4.39 -8.23
N VAL A 37 -0.62 -4.49 -7.15
CA VAL A 37 0.82 -4.27 -7.10
C VAL A 37 1.50 -5.61 -6.98
N LEU A 38 2.16 -6.08 -8.05
CA LEU A 38 3.00 -7.27 -7.99
C LEU A 38 4.34 -6.91 -7.32
N TYR A 39 4.84 -7.76 -6.42
CA TYR A 39 6.11 -7.48 -5.72
C TYR A 39 7.32 -7.53 -6.66
N SER A 40 7.25 -8.35 -7.71
CA SER A 40 8.23 -8.35 -8.81
C SER A 40 8.32 -7.01 -9.54
N SER A 41 7.21 -6.28 -9.64
CA SER A 41 7.12 -4.96 -10.28
C SER A 41 7.60 -3.81 -9.39
N LEU A 42 7.97 -4.09 -8.14
CA LEU A 42 8.48 -3.08 -7.21
C LEU A 42 9.97 -2.82 -7.42
N SER A 43 10.33 -1.55 -7.32
CA SER A 43 11.71 -1.08 -7.18
C SER A 43 12.18 -1.22 -5.74
N TYR A 44 11.36 -0.78 -4.77
CA TYR A 44 11.56 -1.04 -3.35
C TYR A 44 10.24 -0.96 -2.58
N CYS A 45 10.26 -1.50 -1.36
CA CYS A 45 9.21 -1.34 -0.37
C CYS A 45 9.87 -0.89 0.94
N ARG A 46 9.32 0.16 1.57
CA ARG A 46 9.80 0.65 2.86
C ARG A 46 8.64 1.03 3.75
N TRP A 47 8.85 1.00 5.06
CA TRP A 47 7.89 1.53 6.02
C TRP A 47 8.53 2.69 6.78
N PHE A 48 7.72 3.61 7.29
CA PHE A 48 8.15 4.73 8.11
C PHE A 48 7.04 5.20 9.05
N PRO A 49 7.38 5.73 10.23
CA PRO A 49 6.41 6.36 11.12
C PRO A 49 5.88 7.67 10.52
N SER A 50 4.61 7.99 10.79
CA SER A 50 4.02 9.28 10.47
C SER A 50 4.45 10.31 11.50
N ASN A 51 5.32 11.24 11.10
CA ASN A 51 5.81 12.31 11.99
C ASN A 51 5.00 13.62 11.84
N LEU A 52 3.84 13.57 11.17
CA LEU A 52 3.14 14.76 10.68
C LEU A 52 1.90 15.09 11.53
N GLY A 53 2.14 15.71 12.69
CA GLY A 53 1.21 16.63 13.35
C GLY A 53 -0.16 16.07 13.82
N PRO A 54 -1.02 16.93 14.40
CA PRO A 54 -2.24 16.53 15.12
C PRO A 54 -3.47 16.29 14.22
N GLN A 55 -3.29 15.67 13.04
CA GLN A 55 -4.39 15.32 12.12
C GLN A 55 -4.77 13.83 12.21
N PRO A 56 -5.95 13.42 11.70
CA PRO A 56 -6.33 12.02 11.62
C PRO A 56 -5.52 11.32 10.51
N GLN A 57 -4.25 11.06 10.79
CA GLN A 57 -3.36 10.31 9.92
C GLN A 57 -2.96 8.97 10.58
N PRO A 58 -2.83 7.90 9.80
CA PRO A 58 -2.24 6.64 10.25
C PRO A 58 -0.87 6.87 10.91
N PRO A 59 -0.58 6.22 12.05
CA PRO A 59 0.68 6.38 12.77
C PRO A 59 1.89 5.79 12.04
N PHE A 60 1.69 4.87 11.09
CA PHE A 60 2.74 4.28 10.27
C PHE A 60 2.31 4.22 8.81
N TYR A 61 3.28 4.26 7.91
CA TYR A 61 3.06 4.11 6.48
C TYR A 61 3.96 3.03 5.90
N VAL A 62 3.45 2.34 4.89
CA VAL A 62 4.20 1.47 3.99
C VAL A 62 4.15 2.10 2.59
N GLU A 63 5.32 2.34 2.00
CA GLU A 63 5.48 2.86 0.67
C GLU A 63 5.99 1.78 -0.28
N PHE A 64 5.22 1.55 -1.34
CA PHE A 64 5.53 0.66 -2.45
C PHE A 64 5.96 1.51 -3.64
N LEU A 65 7.25 1.49 -3.99
CA LEU A 65 7.74 2.18 -5.19
C LEU A 65 7.73 1.21 -6.37
N LEU A 66 6.99 1.54 -7.43
CA LEU A 66 6.93 0.77 -8.66
C LEU A 66 8.15 1.05 -9.55
N ARG A 67 8.58 0.03 -10.32
CA ARG A 67 9.59 0.23 -11.37
C ARG A 67 9.03 1.11 -12.49
N PRO A 68 9.87 1.93 -13.15
CA PRO A 68 9.42 2.82 -14.23
C PRO A 68 8.71 2.11 -15.39
N GLU A 69 9.13 0.88 -15.71
CA GLU A 69 8.56 0.06 -16.78
C GLU A 69 7.11 -0.41 -16.49
N ASN A 70 6.73 -0.51 -15.22
CA ASN A 70 5.40 -0.95 -14.79
C ASN A 70 4.42 0.21 -14.56
N GLN A 71 4.83 1.44 -14.88
CA GLN A 71 4.05 2.66 -14.65
C GLN A 71 2.73 2.70 -15.43
N ARG A 72 2.65 2.01 -16.58
CA ARG A 72 1.43 1.93 -17.41
C ARG A 72 0.29 1.15 -16.75
N LEU A 73 0.59 0.24 -15.82
CA LEU A 73 -0.42 -0.53 -15.08
C LEU A 73 -1.10 0.29 -13.97
N SER A 74 -0.57 1.49 -13.69
CA SER A 74 -0.98 2.35 -12.57
C SER A 74 -1.95 3.47 -12.96
N ALA A 75 -2.39 3.52 -14.23
CA ALA A 75 -3.18 4.63 -14.77
C ALA A 75 -4.55 4.89 -14.09
N SER A 76 -5.02 3.98 -13.22
CA SER A 76 -6.30 4.12 -12.51
C SER A 76 -6.19 4.81 -11.14
N LEU A 77 -5.00 4.93 -10.57
CA LEU A 77 -4.77 5.71 -9.36
C LEU A 77 -3.90 6.90 -9.75
N ASP A 78 -4.29 8.09 -9.31
CA ASP A 78 -3.49 9.31 -9.40
C ASP A 78 -2.26 9.18 -8.47
N LEU A 79 -1.40 8.19 -8.79
CA LEU A 79 -0.16 7.85 -8.12
C LEU A 79 0.83 8.93 -8.46
N ASN A 80 0.68 10.07 -7.77
CA ASN A 80 1.34 11.32 -8.09
C ASN A 80 2.85 11.18 -8.31
N HIS A 81 3.53 10.19 -7.72
CA HIS A 81 4.98 10.04 -7.86
C HIS A 81 5.50 8.58 -7.83
N ARG A 82 4.93 7.66 -8.64
CA ARG A 82 5.42 6.26 -8.77
C ARG A 82 5.39 5.43 -7.49
N SER A 83 4.95 6.03 -6.37
CA SER A 83 4.90 5.41 -5.06
C SER A 83 3.47 5.38 -4.55
N LEU A 84 3.10 4.22 -4.04
CA LEU A 84 1.84 3.99 -3.37
C LEU A 84 2.13 3.97 -1.87
N ARG A 85 1.49 4.86 -1.11
CA ARG A 85 1.59 4.89 0.34
C ARG A 85 0.32 4.36 0.97
N VAL A 86 0.49 3.52 1.97
CA VAL A 86 -0.57 2.85 2.69
C VAL A 86 -0.33 3.07 4.16
N GLY A 87 -1.27 3.73 4.83
CA GLY A 87 -1.18 3.84 6.27
C GLY A 87 -1.49 2.52 6.98
N CYS A 88 -1.03 2.42 8.22
CA CYS A 88 -1.39 1.33 9.10
C CYS A 88 -1.28 1.79 10.56
N GLU A 89 -2.07 1.14 11.41
CA GLU A 89 -2.20 1.51 12.83
C GLU A 89 -1.11 0.89 13.72
N SER A 90 -0.34 -0.06 13.19
CA SER A 90 0.66 -0.81 13.95
C SER A 90 1.99 -0.89 13.21
N GLU A 91 3.07 -0.51 13.92
CA GLU A 91 4.45 -0.66 13.49
C GLU A 91 4.77 -2.11 13.12
N THR A 92 4.28 -3.04 13.94
CA THR A 92 4.52 -4.48 13.73
C THR A 92 3.96 -4.92 12.39
N THR A 93 2.78 -4.41 12.01
CA THR A 93 2.18 -4.74 10.71
C THR A 93 2.95 -4.07 9.57
N ALA A 94 3.39 -2.82 9.73
CA ALA A 94 4.24 -2.14 8.75
C ALA A 94 5.56 -2.90 8.49
N LEU A 95 6.22 -3.34 9.56
CA LEU A 95 7.44 -4.14 9.55
C LEU A 95 7.25 -5.50 8.88
N LYS A 96 6.18 -6.21 9.25
CA LYS A 96 5.83 -7.51 8.65
C LYS A 96 5.63 -7.39 7.16
N VAL A 97 4.91 -6.37 6.71
CA VAL A 97 4.60 -6.15 5.30
C VAL A 97 5.87 -5.79 4.53
N GLY A 98 6.71 -4.91 5.07
CA GLY A 98 8.02 -4.62 4.49
C GLY A 98 8.91 -5.86 4.36
N ARG A 99 8.95 -6.71 5.39
CA ARG A 99 9.68 -7.99 5.37
C ARG A 99 9.10 -8.98 4.37
N LEU A 100 7.78 -9.14 4.33
CA LEU A 100 7.10 -10.05 3.42
C LEU A 100 7.41 -9.70 1.97
N VAL A 101 7.28 -8.42 1.61
CA VAL A 101 7.59 -7.94 0.26
C VAL A 101 9.05 -8.16 -0.09
N LEU A 102 9.96 -7.99 0.88
CA LEU A 102 11.40 -8.20 0.65
C LEU A 102 11.75 -9.68 0.45
N VAL A 103 11.13 -10.58 1.23
CA VAL A 103 11.29 -12.04 1.07
C VAL A 103 10.77 -12.50 -0.29
N CYS A 104 9.59 -12.02 -0.69
CA CYS A 104 8.91 -12.45 -1.91
C CYS A 104 9.44 -11.78 -3.21
N ARG A 105 10.50 -10.95 -3.11
CA ARG A 105 11.22 -10.40 -4.28
C ARG A 105 12.42 -11.24 -4.71
N GLN A 106 12.83 -12.23 -3.90
CA GLN A 106 13.87 -13.20 -4.25
C GLN A 106 13.29 -14.32 -5.10
#